data_AF-A0A259C914-F1
#
_entry.id   AF-A0A259C914-F1
#
_cell.length_a   1.000
_cell.length_b   1.000
_cell.length_c   1.000
_cell.angle_alpha   90.00
_cell.angle_beta   90.00
_cell.angle_gamma   90.00
#
_symmetry.space_group_name_H-M   'P 1'
#
loop_
_entity.id
_entity.type
_entity.pdbx_description
1 polymer ?
#
loop_
_entity_poly.entity_id
_entity_poly.type
_entity_poly.pdbx_seq_one_letter_code
_entity_poly.pdbx_strand_id
1 'polypeptide(L)'
;GGGANKEKVTAAFKIILKDPAVKGILVNIFGGIMKCDIIAEGIVAAAKEVNLSVPLVVRLEGTNVQQGKDILANSGLPIVAANDLGDAAKKIVAEVRAVA
;
A
#
# COMPACT_ATOMS: atom_id res chain seq x y z
N GLY A 1 -10.59 11.13 -0.54
CA GLY A 1 -10.40 11.51 0.87
C GLY A 1 -11.29 10.69 1.80
N GLY A 2 -10.86 10.53 3.06
CA GLY A 2 -11.61 10.04 4.22
C GLY A 2 -11.84 8.53 4.32
N GLY A 3 -12.69 7.98 3.45
CA GLY A 3 -13.04 6.56 3.48
C GLY A 3 -12.25 5.79 2.44
N ALA A 4 -11.15 5.16 2.82
CA ALA A 4 -10.42 4.22 1.98
C ALA A 4 -11.15 2.87 1.99
N ASN A 5 -11.73 2.49 0.85
CA ASN A 5 -12.33 1.18 0.61
C ASN A 5 -11.72 0.58 -0.67
N LYS A 6 -12.01 -0.70 -0.95
CA LYS A 6 -11.44 -1.42 -2.09
C LYS A 6 -11.58 -0.63 -3.39
N GLU A 7 -12.77 -0.14 -3.72
CA GLU A 7 -13.06 0.51 -5.00
C GLU A 7 -12.22 1.79 -5.19
N LYS A 8 -12.09 2.60 -4.14
CA LYS A 8 -11.29 3.83 -4.18
C LYS A 8 -9.80 3.54 -4.28
N VAL A 9 -9.31 2.51 -3.58
CA VAL A 9 -7.90 2.11 -3.65
C VAL A 9 -7.57 1.54 -5.03
N THR A 10 -8.44 0.70 -5.58
CA THR A 10 -8.32 0.19 -6.96
C THR A 10 -8.31 1.32 -7.97
N ALA A 11 -9.24 2.27 -7.87
CA ALA A 11 -9.29 3.43 -8.77
C ALA A 11 -8.02 4.28 -8.68
N ALA A 12 -7.50 4.50 -7.46
CA ALA A 12 -6.25 5.21 -7.25
C ALA A 12 -5.07 4.50 -7.93
N PHE A 13 -4.92 3.18 -7.76
CA PHE A 13 -3.88 2.41 -8.44
C PHE A 13 -4.03 2.48 -9.96
N LYS A 14 -5.24 2.31 -10.51
CA LYS A 14 -5.48 2.45 -11.96
C LYS A 14 -5.11 3.84 -12.49
N ILE A 15 -5.31 4.91 -11.71
CA ILE A 15 -4.91 6.27 -12.10
C ILE A 15 -3.40 6.42 -12.07
N ILE A 16 -2.74 5.98 -10.98
CA ILE A 16 -1.29 6.10 -10.81
C ILE A 16 -0.55 5.31 -11.89
N LEU A 17 -0.98 4.08 -12.18
CA LEU A 17 -0.35 3.19 -13.16
C LEU A 17 -0.56 3.62 -14.63
N LYS A 18 -1.37 4.65 -14.90
CA LYS A 18 -1.43 5.25 -16.25
C LYS A 18 -0.17 6.05 -16.59
N ASP A 19 0.56 6.51 -15.58
CA ASP A 19 1.82 7.22 -15.79
C ASP A 19 2.98 6.22 -15.94
N PRO A 20 3.60 6.12 -17.12
CA PRO A 20 4.72 5.19 -17.36
C PRO A 20 5.99 5.56 -16.58
N ALA A 21 6.07 6.76 -15.99
CA ALA A 21 7.19 7.16 -15.15
C ALA A 21 7.14 6.54 -13.73
N VAL A 22 6.01 5.95 -13.33
CA VAL A 22 5.86 5.33 -12.01
C VAL A 22 6.68 4.05 -11.92
N LYS A 23 7.67 4.06 -11.01
CA LYS A 23 8.54 2.91 -10.74
C LYS A 23 8.23 2.19 -9.44
N GLY A 24 7.40 2.78 -8.59
CA GLY A 24 7.02 2.24 -7.28
C GLY A 24 5.91 3.08 -6.65
N ILE A 25 5.16 2.47 -5.74
CA ILE A 25 4.03 3.12 -5.06
C ILE A 25 4.27 3.08 -3.55
N LEU A 26 4.13 4.25 -2.92
CA LEU A 26 4.10 4.40 -1.47
C LEU A 26 2.68 4.77 -1.05
N VAL A 27 2.04 3.89 -0.28
CA VAL A 27 0.74 4.14 0.34
C VAL A 27 0.97 4.55 1.79
N ASN A 28 0.57 5.77 2.14
CA ASN A 28 0.60 6.27 3.51
C ASN A 28 -0.83 6.55 3.98
N ILE A 29 -1.32 5.79 4.95
CA ILE A 29 -2.68 5.92 5.47
C ILE A 29 -2.66 6.18 6.97
N PHE A 30 -3.36 7.25 7.36
CA PHE A 30 -3.80 7.47 8.72
C PHE A 30 -5.26 7.01 8.81
N GLY A 31 -5.51 5.90 9.50
CA GLY A 31 -6.81 5.25 9.60
C GLY A 31 -7.90 6.16 10.13
N GLY A 32 -7.58 7.04 11.10
CA GLY A 32 -8.56 7.95 11.70
C GLY A 32 -9.77 7.17 12.23
N ILE A 33 -10.92 7.32 11.56
CA ILE A 33 -12.17 6.59 11.87
C ILE A 33 -12.20 5.15 11.31
N MET A 34 -11.37 4.84 10.31
CA MET A 34 -11.25 3.52 9.70
C MET A 34 -10.18 2.69 10.41
N LYS A 35 -10.40 1.38 10.51
CA LYS A 35 -9.43 0.44 11.06
C LYS A 35 -8.44 -0.02 9.99
N CYS A 36 -7.17 -0.18 10.37
CA CYS A 36 -6.08 -0.47 9.43
C CYS A 36 -6.14 -1.86 8.81
N ASP A 37 -6.79 -2.82 9.49
CA ASP A 37 -7.11 -4.15 8.96
C ASP A 37 -8.01 -4.06 7.72
N ILE A 38 -9.14 -3.34 7.80
CA ILE A 38 -10.06 -3.13 6.67
C ILE A 38 -9.36 -2.41 5.50
N ILE A 39 -8.51 -1.44 5.81
CA ILE A 39 -7.72 -0.72 4.81
C ILE A 39 -6.71 -1.66 4.13
N ALA A 40 -6.01 -2.49 4.92
CA ALA A 40 -5.05 -3.45 4.41
C ALA A 40 -5.71 -4.48 3.49
N GLU A 41 -6.88 -5.01 3.85
CA GLU A 41 -7.67 -5.90 2.98
C GLU A 41 -8.02 -5.21 1.65
N GLY A 42 -8.46 -3.95 1.70
CA GLY A 42 -8.74 -3.14 0.52
C GLY A 42 -7.52 -2.95 -0.39
N ILE A 43 -6.34 -2.70 0.21
CA ILE A 43 -5.08 -2.58 -0.53
C ILE A 43 -4.68 -3.90 -1.19
N VAL A 44 -4.74 -5.01 -0.46
CA VAL A 44 -4.43 -6.34 -0.99
C VAL A 44 -5.36 -6.70 -2.14
N ALA A 45 -6.67 -6.50 -1.95
CA ALA A 45 -7.66 -6.79 -2.98
C ALA A 45 -7.46 -5.92 -4.23
N ALA A 46 -7.16 -4.63 -4.06
CA ALA A 46 -6.87 -3.71 -5.16
C ALA A 46 -5.57 -4.09 -5.90
N ALA A 47 -4.50 -4.40 -5.17
CA ALA A 47 -3.21 -4.80 -5.74
C ALA A 47 -3.31 -6.09 -6.58
N LYS A 48 -4.10 -7.06 -6.12
CA LYS A 48 -4.43 -8.28 -6.90
C LYS A 48 -5.23 -7.95 -8.16
N GLU A 49 -6.26 -7.10 -8.04
CA GLU A 49 -7.12 -6.76 -9.17
C GLU A 49 -6.38 -6.03 -10.28
N VAL A 50 -5.48 -5.11 -9.95
CA VAL A 50 -4.71 -4.34 -10.94
C VAL A 50 -3.45 -5.06 -11.43
N ASN A 51 -3.17 -6.27 -10.92
CA ASN A 51 -1.97 -7.05 -11.20
C ASN A 51 -0.69 -6.21 -11.09
N LEU A 52 -0.45 -5.66 -9.89
CA LEU A 52 0.61 -4.67 -9.66
C LEU A 52 2.00 -5.22 -10.04
N SER A 53 2.68 -4.53 -10.95
CA SER A 53 4.03 -4.91 -11.45
C SER A 53 5.16 -4.06 -10.87
N VAL A 54 4.84 -3.00 -10.13
CA VAL A 54 5.82 -2.12 -9.48
C VAL A 54 5.83 -2.37 -7.96
N PRO A 55 6.96 -2.14 -7.26
CA PRO A 55 7.03 -2.33 -5.82
C PRO A 55 6.01 -1.48 -5.05
N LEU A 56 5.48 -2.06 -3.97
CA LEU A 56 4.49 -1.41 -3.10
C LEU A 56 4.99 -1.37 -1.66
N VAL A 57 5.12 -0.17 -1.12
CA VAL A 57 5.38 0.07 0.30
C VAL A 57 4.13 0.66 0.94
N VAL A 58 3.72 0.12 2.08
CA VAL A 58 2.52 0.59 2.81
C VAL A 58 2.89 0.97 4.24
N ARG A 59 2.53 2.18 4.64
CA ARG A 59 2.57 2.64 6.03
C ARG A 59 1.15 2.87 6.52
N LEU A 60 0.79 2.18 7.59
CA LEU A 60 -0.50 2.26 8.28
C LEU A 60 -0.31 2.88 9.65
N GLU A 61 -1.19 3.81 10.02
CA GLU A 61 -1.24 4.36 11.38
C GLU A 61 -2.69 4.51 11.87
N GLY A 62 -2.96 4.14 13.12
CA GLY A 62 -4.31 4.20 13.72
C GLY A 62 -4.69 2.91 14.45
N THR A 63 -5.98 2.56 14.42
CA THR A 63 -6.51 1.35 15.07
C THR A 63 -6.18 0.10 14.25
N ASN A 64 -5.88 -1.02 14.92
CA ASN A 64 -5.57 -2.32 14.31
C ASN A 64 -4.35 -2.32 13.36
N VAL A 65 -3.35 -1.46 13.60
CA VAL A 65 -2.13 -1.40 12.75
C VAL A 65 -1.42 -2.73 12.65
N GLN A 66 -1.26 -3.46 13.77
CA GLN A 66 -0.57 -4.75 13.75
C GLN A 66 -1.30 -5.75 12.84
N GLN A 67 -2.63 -5.88 13.00
CA GLN A 67 -3.45 -6.74 12.15
C GLN A 67 -3.38 -6.32 10.68
N GLY A 68 -3.41 -5.01 10.39
CA GLY A 68 -3.19 -4.50 9.04
C GLY A 68 -1.85 -4.92 8.46
N LYS A 69 -0.76 -4.82 9.22
CA LYS A 69 0.58 -5.29 8.79
C LYS A 69 0.60 -6.80 8.55
N ASP A 70 -0.04 -7.58 9.41
CA ASP A 70 -0.12 -9.04 9.27
C ASP A 70 -0.89 -9.43 7.99
N ILE A 71 -1.98 -8.72 7.67
CA ILE A 71 -2.75 -8.92 6.43
C ILE A 71 -1.89 -8.62 5.19
N LEU A 72 -1.11 -7.54 5.22
CA LEU A 72 -0.19 -7.21 4.11
C LEU A 72 0.89 -8.29 3.94
N ALA A 73 1.51 -8.72 5.05
CA ALA A 73 2.57 -9.73 5.04
C ALA A 73 2.08 -11.11 4.55
N ASN A 74 0.87 -11.49 4.94
CA ASN A 74 0.27 -12.79 4.58
C ASN A 74 -0.45 -12.77 3.21
N SER A 75 -0.40 -11.65 2.49
CA SER A 75 -1.18 -11.47 1.25
C SER A 75 -0.69 -12.31 0.06
N GLY A 76 0.56 -12.81 0.12
CA GLY A 76 1.27 -13.46 -0.99
C GLY A 76 1.72 -12.48 -2.08
N LEU A 77 1.61 -11.17 -1.82
CA LEU A 77 2.07 -10.11 -2.73
C LEU A 77 3.38 -9.51 -2.24
N PRO A 78 4.21 -8.95 -3.13
CA PRO A 78 5.44 -8.23 -2.78
C PRO A 78 5.12 -6.85 -2.19
N ILE A 79 4.48 -6.84 -1.01
CA ILE A 79 4.11 -5.64 -0.27
C ILE A 79 5.01 -5.52 0.95
N VAL A 80 5.69 -4.38 1.06
CA VAL A 80 6.57 -4.09 2.20
C VAL A 80 5.84 -3.16 3.17
N ALA A 81 5.63 -3.63 4.40
CA ALA A 81 5.09 -2.79 5.47
C ALA A 81 6.18 -1.88 6.04
N ALA A 82 5.83 -0.61 6.30
CA ALA A 82 6.69 0.37 6.92
C ALA A 82 6.17 0.80 8.30
N ASN A 83 7.10 1.22 9.17
CA ASN A 83 6.82 1.59 10.56
C ASN A 83 6.46 3.06 10.71
N ASP A 84 7.14 3.93 9.97
CA ASP A 84 6.92 5.36 9.95
C ASP A 84 7.15 5.92 8.54
N LEU A 85 6.93 7.22 8.36
CA LEU A 85 7.05 7.84 7.04
C LEU A 85 8.50 7.85 6.51
N GLY A 86 9.48 8.01 7.41
CA GLY A 86 10.90 7.99 7.04
C GLY A 86 11.37 6.60 6.62
N ASP A 87 10.94 5.57 7.35
CA ASP A 87 11.13 4.16 7.00
C ASP A 87 10.46 3.83 5.65
N ALA A 88 9.21 4.27 5.46
CA ALA A 88 8.48 4.06 4.21
C ALA A 88 9.21 4.67 3.00
N ALA A 89 9.70 5.91 3.15
CA ALA A 89 10.47 6.59 2.12
C ALA A 89 11.78 5.87 1.77
N LYS A 90 12.53 5.41 2.78
CA LYS A 90 13.77 4.64 2.57
C LYS A 90 13.49 3.32 1.85
N LYS A 91 12.46 2.59 2.29
CA LYS A 91 12.06 1.32 1.70
C LYS A 91 11.64 1.46 0.24
N ILE A 92 10.77 2.42 -0.09
CA ILE A 92 10.32 2.54 -1.49
C ILE A 92 11.47 2.89 -2.44
N VAL A 93 12.42 3.72 -1.99
CA VAL A 93 13.64 4.01 -2.76
C VAL A 93 14.51 2.76 -2.93
N ALA A 94 14.66 1.94 -1.88
CA ALA A 94 15.44 0.71 -1.94
C ALA A 94 14.79 -0.32 -2.88
N GLU A 95 13.48 -0.56 -2.76
CA GLU A 95 12.73 -1.50 -3.60
C GLU A 95 12.80 -1.10 -5.08
N VAL A 96 12.60 0.19 -5.40
CA VAL A 96 12.72 0.70 -6.78
C VAL A 96 14.12 0.48 -7.35
N ARG A 97 15.17 0.60 -6.54
CA ARG A 97 16.56 0.34 -6.97
C ARG A 97 16.87 -1.14 -7.16
N ALA A 98 16.22 -2.02 -6.40
CA ALA A 98 16.46 -3.46 -6.47
C ALA A 98 15.86 -4.11 -7.73
N VAL A 99 14.80 -3.50 -8.29
CA VAL A 99 14.10 -4.00 -9.49
C VAL A 99 14.45 -3.26 -10.79
N ALA A 100 15.26 -2.20 -10.70
CA ALA A 100 15.73 -1.41 -11.84
C ALA A 100 17.03 -1.99 -12.42
#